data_AF-A0A9E4BQT6-F1
#
_entry.id   AF-A0A9E4BQT6-F1
#
_cell.length_a   1.000
_cell.length_b   1.000
_cell.length_c   1.000
_cell.angle_alpha   90.00
_cell.angle_beta   90.00
_cell.angle_gamma   90.00
#
_symmetry.space_group_name_H-M   'P 1'
#
loop_
_entity.id
_entity.type
_entity.pdbx_description
1 polymer ?
#
loop_
_entity_poly.entity_id
_entity_poly.type
_entity_poly.pdbx_seq_one_letter_code
_entity_poly.pdbx_strand_id
1 'polypeptide(L)'
;MILRTDFFDPAKPHLLILVCFGQILLIALPFLVNDALAAILVLSLLSAIALFGSLTLSVLYLCFTAAVVPSWFYEDYLTLPLDFKFYEGLLVVVMGIAWLNYLLEGRWNWRRHTFLDRPMCVLLGLVIFSCLLGLIYGQSISQMLRDVRYPFYYTLFFVVTWFLDVRRFSTFLHLFLLIAAIVGIEYLFEFLLQVDTDIAGGFVRVARLEGIVLPMGMFIIAAILLFEARAYRRAWAWGAILPIGLALVLTMGRGMWISLFVGLSSLAALTVLDKQAPPRRLSRLFVVVLIPLLLLAIGYIFQQQTRAAVSDIALDRVTRSVEALGGRLISYGNALEKIRQRPLLGGGHGETVTSLVTFPPPPQILTVGAVDNVYLTIGMRMGLVGVAAFLWVFG
;
A
#
# COMPACT_ATOMS: atom_id res chain seq x y z
N MET A 1 31.03 -18.38 -7.17
CA MET A 1 31.25 -18.81 -5.78
C MET A 1 29.88 -18.95 -5.14
N ILE A 2 29.40 -20.19 -5.00
CA ILE A 2 28.04 -20.50 -4.56
C ILE A 2 28.04 -20.40 -3.02
N LEU A 3 27.61 -19.26 -2.48
CA LEU A 3 27.21 -19.19 -1.08
C LEU A 3 26.02 -20.15 -0.92
N ARG A 4 26.18 -21.17 -0.05
CA ARG A 4 25.11 -22.11 0.29
C ARG A 4 23.82 -21.33 0.60
N THR A 5 22.82 -21.50 -0.26
CA THR A 5 21.46 -20.93 -0.17
C THR A 5 20.71 -21.32 1.11
N ASP A 6 21.28 -22.22 1.92
CA ASP A 6 20.68 -22.71 3.15
C ASP A 6 20.70 -21.68 4.29
N PHE A 7 21.62 -20.72 4.28
CA PHE A 7 21.69 -19.72 5.36
C PHE A 7 20.60 -18.64 5.24
N PHE A 8 20.17 -18.33 4.02
CA PHE A 8 19.15 -17.31 3.70
C PHE A 8 17.82 -17.95 3.24
N ASP A 9 17.47 -19.10 3.81
CA ASP A 9 16.16 -19.70 3.57
C ASP A 9 15.08 -18.90 4.34
N PRO A 10 14.12 -18.25 3.66
CA PRO A 10 13.03 -17.49 4.30
C PRO A 10 12.10 -18.36 5.16
N ALA A 11 12.25 -19.69 5.11
CA ALA A 11 11.57 -20.60 6.02
C ALA A 11 12.16 -20.61 7.45
N LYS A 12 13.35 -20.01 7.66
CA LYS A 12 14.06 -20.10 8.93
C LYS A 12 13.86 -18.86 9.82
N PRO A 13 13.59 -19.05 11.13
CA PRO A 13 13.16 -17.99 12.05
C PRO A 13 14.23 -16.93 12.34
N HIS A 14 15.52 -17.24 12.12
CA HIS A 14 16.62 -16.28 12.30
C HIS A 14 16.54 -15.09 11.33
N LEU A 15 15.89 -15.27 10.18
CA LEU A 15 15.67 -14.20 9.21
C LEU A 15 14.60 -13.21 9.70
N LEU A 16 13.57 -13.73 10.37
CA LEU A 16 12.56 -12.93 11.04
C LEU A 16 13.17 -12.17 12.24
N ILE A 17 14.07 -12.80 12.99
CA ILE A 17 14.85 -12.15 14.06
C ILE A 17 15.75 -11.06 13.49
N LEU A 18 16.41 -11.29 12.35
CA LEU A 18 17.28 -10.29 11.72
C LEU A 18 16.48 -9.09 11.20
N VAL A 19 15.29 -9.31 10.63
CA VAL A 19 14.37 -8.23 10.24
C VAL A 19 13.85 -7.48 11.46
N CYS A 20 13.40 -8.18 12.52
CA CYS A 20 12.98 -7.56 13.77
C CYS A 20 14.13 -6.80 14.46
N PHE A 21 15.35 -7.30 14.41
CA PHE A 21 16.52 -6.64 14.97
C PHE A 21 16.90 -5.41 14.15
N GLY A 22 16.93 -5.53 12.82
CA GLY A 22 17.11 -4.41 11.90
C GLY A 22 16.01 -3.34 12.08
N GLN A 23 14.80 -3.75 12.41
CA GLN A 23 13.68 -2.88 12.73
C GLN A 23 13.86 -2.13 14.05
N ILE A 24 14.24 -2.83 15.12
CA ILE A 24 14.55 -2.18 16.41
C ILE A 24 15.68 -1.19 16.21
N LEU A 25 16.69 -1.54 15.41
CA LEU A 25 17.78 -0.63 15.06
C LEU A 25 17.27 0.57 14.26
N LEU A 26 16.45 0.36 13.22
CA LEU A 26 15.91 1.46 12.40
C LEU A 26 14.99 2.39 13.17
N ILE A 27 14.27 1.88 14.17
CA ILE A 27 13.39 2.68 15.02
C ILE A 27 14.17 3.34 16.15
N ALA A 28 15.16 2.68 16.76
CA ALA A 28 15.83 3.19 17.96
C ALA A 28 17.07 4.05 17.68
N LEU A 29 17.81 3.77 16.60
CA LEU A 29 19.08 4.46 16.32
C LEU A 29 18.94 5.92 15.87
N PRO A 30 17.89 6.31 15.10
CA PRO A 30 17.62 7.72 14.84
C PRO A 30 17.35 8.55 16.11
N PHE A 31 16.88 7.92 17.19
CA PHE A 31 16.64 8.60 18.47
C PHE A 31 17.89 8.69 19.36
N LEU A 32 18.98 7.99 19.02
CA LEU A 32 20.18 7.88 19.86
C LEU A 32 21.38 8.67 19.32
N VAL A 33 21.52 8.82 18.00
CA VAL A 33 22.70 9.48 17.40
C VAL A 33 22.31 10.18 16.09
N ASN A 34 22.50 11.50 16.04
CA ASN A 34 22.42 12.41 14.88
C ASN A 34 21.79 11.85 13.58
N ASP A 35 20.59 12.34 13.28
CA ASP A 35 19.40 11.56 12.90
C ASP A 35 19.39 10.85 11.53
N ALA A 36 20.15 11.30 10.54
CA ALA A 36 20.01 10.78 9.16
C ALA A 36 21.06 9.74 8.79
N LEU A 37 22.33 9.98 9.14
CA LEU A 37 23.46 9.20 8.65
C LEU A 37 23.46 7.77 9.19
N ALA A 38 23.09 7.59 10.45
CA ALA A 38 23.09 6.28 11.09
C ALA A 38 21.97 5.39 10.53
N ALA A 39 20.80 5.96 10.28
CA ALA A 39 19.68 5.28 9.62
C ALA A 39 20.00 4.93 8.15
N ILE A 40 20.65 5.84 7.41
CA ILE A 40 21.14 5.58 6.04
C ILE A 40 22.17 4.44 6.03
N LEU A 41 23.09 4.41 6.99
CA LEU A 41 24.11 3.35 7.10
C LEU A 41 23.47 1.99 7.41
N VAL A 42 22.48 1.96 8.31
CA VAL A 42 21.72 0.74 8.62
C VAL A 42 20.91 0.26 7.42
N LEU A 43 20.20 1.18 6.74
CA LEU A 43 19.43 0.85 5.53
C LEU A 43 20.32 0.37 4.39
N SER A 44 21.47 0.99 4.17
CA SER A 44 22.40 0.57 3.13
C SER A 44 23.02 -0.80 3.43
N LEU A 45 23.37 -1.08 4.69
CA LEU A 45 23.88 -2.37 5.13
C LEU A 45 22.82 -3.47 4.98
N LEU A 46 21.59 -3.21 5.43
CA LEU A 46 20.47 -4.14 5.28
C LEU A 46 20.09 -4.34 3.81
N SER A 47 20.16 -3.29 2.99
CA SER A 47 19.97 -3.39 1.54
C SER A 47 21.03 -4.27 0.92
N ALA A 48 22.31 -4.11 1.28
CA ALA A 48 23.38 -4.97 0.79
C ALA A 48 23.12 -6.43 1.17
N ILE A 49 22.80 -6.72 2.44
CA ILE A 49 22.47 -8.08 2.90
C ILE A 49 21.26 -8.64 2.12
N ALA A 50 20.24 -7.82 1.89
CA ALA A 50 19.04 -8.24 1.19
C ALA A 50 19.26 -8.51 -0.30
N LEU A 51 20.09 -7.71 -0.95
CA LEU A 51 20.42 -7.81 -2.37
C LEU A 51 21.39 -8.96 -2.66
N PHE A 52 22.33 -9.24 -1.76
CA PHE A 52 23.28 -10.34 -1.92
C PHE A 52 22.79 -11.68 -1.33
N GLY A 53 21.72 -11.68 -0.53
CA GLY A 53 21.18 -12.87 0.12
C GLY A 53 20.29 -13.73 -0.78
N SER A 54 19.20 -13.17 -1.32
CA SER A 54 18.30 -13.83 -2.31
C SER A 54 17.22 -12.87 -2.82
N LEU A 55 16.66 -13.14 -4.01
CA LEU A 55 15.54 -12.35 -4.57
C LEU A 55 14.32 -12.30 -3.63
N THR A 56 14.00 -13.40 -2.94
CA THR A 56 12.92 -13.41 -1.96
C THR A 56 13.18 -12.46 -0.80
N LEU A 57 14.42 -12.44 -0.29
CA LEU A 57 14.81 -11.53 0.78
C LEU A 57 14.77 -10.08 0.30
N SER A 58 15.20 -9.81 -0.94
CA SER A 58 15.13 -8.46 -1.51
C SER A 58 13.69 -7.96 -1.65
N VAL A 59 12.75 -8.80 -2.11
CA VAL A 59 11.33 -8.44 -2.20
C VAL A 59 10.72 -8.23 -0.80
N LEU A 60 11.07 -9.08 0.16
CA LEU A 60 10.63 -8.93 1.55
C LEU A 60 11.12 -7.61 2.14
N TYR A 61 12.39 -7.30 1.94
CA TYR A 61 13.01 -6.07 2.41
C TYR A 61 12.42 -4.83 1.71
N LEU A 62 12.09 -4.92 0.42
CA LEU A 62 11.36 -3.86 -0.29
C LEU A 62 10.00 -3.59 0.36
N CYS A 63 9.20 -4.63 0.57
CA CYS A 63 7.86 -4.49 1.16
C CYS A 63 7.95 -3.97 2.60
N PHE A 64 8.96 -4.42 3.34
CA PHE A 64 9.20 -4.01 4.71
C PHE A 64 9.60 -2.53 4.78
N THR A 65 10.63 -2.12 4.04
CA THR A 65 11.11 -0.74 4.06
C THR A 65 10.01 0.23 3.59
N ALA A 66 9.35 -0.07 2.47
CA ALA A 66 8.30 0.78 1.91
C ALA A 66 7.07 0.96 2.82
N ALA A 67 6.83 0.06 3.78
CA ALA A 67 5.69 0.13 4.69
C ALA A 67 6.05 0.64 6.08
N VAL A 68 7.25 0.32 6.59
CA VAL A 68 7.66 0.61 7.97
C VAL A 68 8.43 1.93 8.07
N VAL A 69 9.20 2.31 7.06
CA VAL A 69 9.92 3.59 7.13
C VAL A 69 8.92 4.71 6.81
N PRO A 70 8.75 5.71 7.70
CA PRO A 70 7.79 6.78 7.47
C PRO A 70 8.09 7.59 6.19
N SER A 71 7.03 8.04 5.50
CA SER A 71 7.16 8.83 4.26
C SER A 71 8.04 10.08 4.40
N TRP A 72 7.97 10.80 5.53
CA TRP A 72 8.78 11.99 5.77
C TRP A 72 10.28 11.67 5.76
N PHE A 73 10.67 10.52 6.32
CA PHE A 73 12.05 10.09 6.33
C PHE A 73 12.56 9.81 4.91
N TYR A 74 11.68 9.34 4.02
CA TYR A 74 12.01 9.17 2.62
C TYR A 74 12.24 10.49 1.89
N GLU A 75 11.37 11.47 2.15
CA GLU A 75 11.37 12.77 1.47
C GLU A 75 12.52 13.67 1.95
N ASP A 76 12.86 13.62 3.23
CA ASP A 76 13.86 14.49 3.81
C ASP A 76 15.31 13.94 3.70
N TYR A 77 15.47 12.61 3.70
CA TYR A 77 16.80 11.98 3.85
C TYR A 77 17.15 10.91 2.83
N LEU A 78 16.18 10.37 2.08
CA LEU A 78 16.38 9.21 1.19
C LEU A 78 15.84 9.43 -0.22
N THR A 79 15.89 10.67 -0.71
CA THR A 79 15.64 10.99 -2.11
C THR A 79 16.91 10.80 -2.93
N LEU A 80 16.83 9.95 -3.94
CA LEU A 80 17.83 9.77 -4.99
C LEU A 80 17.69 10.89 -6.05
N PRO A 81 18.71 11.10 -6.91
CA PRO A 81 18.62 12.05 -8.01
C PRO A 81 17.35 11.86 -8.86
N LEU A 82 16.82 12.94 -9.43
CA LEU A 82 15.52 12.97 -10.15
C LEU A 82 14.30 12.69 -9.26
N ASP A 83 14.42 12.99 -7.97
CA ASP A 83 13.34 12.87 -6.98
C ASP A 83 12.87 11.40 -6.80
N PHE A 84 13.75 10.43 -7.04
CA PHE A 84 13.44 9.00 -6.88
C PHE A 84 13.44 8.64 -5.39
N LYS A 85 12.38 8.00 -4.91
CA LYS A 85 12.36 7.53 -3.51
C LYS A 85 13.25 6.30 -3.39
N PHE A 86 13.94 6.14 -2.26
CA PHE A 86 14.88 5.03 -2.05
C PHE A 86 14.28 3.64 -2.31
N TYR A 87 13.04 3.40 -1.89
CA TYR A 87 12.35 2.13 -2.16
C TYR A 87 12.07 1.91 -3.66
N GLU A 88 11.94 2.97 -4.46
CA GLU A 88 11.82 2.87 -5.92
C GLU A 88 13.15 2.43 -6.54
N GLY A 89 14.27 2.98 -6.06
CA GLY A 89 15.60 2.51 -6.40
C GLY A 89 15.77 1.03 -6.06
N LEU A 90 15.32 0.62 -4.88
CA LEU A 90 15.37 -0.78 -4.45
C LEU A 90 14.48 -1.68 -5.33
N LEU A 91 13.30 -1.23 -5.74
CA LEU A 91 12.47 -1.93 -6.71
C LEU A 91 13.21 -2.16 -8.04
N VAL A 92 13.91 -1.14 -8.56
CA VAL A 92 14.71 -1.27 -9.79
C VAL A 92 15.81 -2.32 -9.62
N VAL A 93 16.50 -2.33 -8.47
CA VAL A 93 17.52 -3.35 -8.20
C VAL A 93 16.89 -4.75 -8.09
N VAL A 94 15.76 -4.89 -7.41
CA VAL A 94 15.01 -6.16 -7.32
C VAL A 94 14.62 -6.67 -8.70
N MET A 95 14.13 -5.79 -9.57
CA MET A 95 13.84 -6.13 -10.97
C MET A 95 15.11 -6.55 -11.72
N GLY A 96 16.23 -5.86 -11.51
CA GLY A 96 17.53 -6.21 -12.10
C GLY A 96 18.02 -7.59 -11.66
N ILE A 97 17.89 -7.93 -10.38
CA ILE A 97 18.22 -9.26 -9.84
C ILE A 97 17.27 -10.31 -10.42
N ALA A 98 15.97 -10.04 -10.49
CA ALA A 98 15.00 -10.95 -11.10
C ALA A 98 15.33 -11.23 -12.57
N TRP A 99 15.70 -10.18 -13.32
CA TRP A 99 16.13 -10.28 -14.70
C TRP A 99 17.43 -11.07 -14.86
N LEU A 100 18.42 -10.84 -13.99
CA LEU A 100 19.69 -11.55 -14.00
C LEU A 100 19.50 -13.03 -13.64
N ASN A 101 18.67 -13.34 -12.64
CA ASN A 101 18.29 -14.72 -12.31
C ASN A 101 17.59 -15.40 -13.48
N TYR A 102 16.74 -14.66 -14.20
CA TYR A 102 16.13 -15.16 -15.43
C TYR A 102 17.18 -15.52 -16.49
N LEU A 103 18.14 -14.63 -16.77
CA LEU A 103 19.19 -14.87 -17.76
C LEU A 103 20.13 -16.02 -17.38
N LEU A 104 20.49 -16.15 -16.09
CA LEU A 104 21.45 -17.14 -15.64
C LEU A 104 20.86 -18.54 -15.45
N GLU A 105 19.67 -18.63 -14.86
CA GLU A 105 19.09 -19.93 -14.52
C GLU A 105 18.17 -20.45 -15.63
N GLY A 106 17.67 -19.59 -16.52
CA GLY A 106 16.72 -19.97 -17.58
C GLY A 106 15.42 -20.58 -17.05
N ARG A 107 15.18 -20.54 -15.73
CA ARG A 107 14.04 -21.16 -15.07
C ARG A 107 12.81 -20.27 -15.18
N TRP A 108 12.27 -20.21 -16.39
CA TRP A 108 10.91 -19.75 -16.57
C TRP A 108 9.96 -20.81 -16.00
N ASN A 109 9.30 -20.51 -14.89
CA ASN A 109 8.20 -21.33 -14.39
C ASN A 109 6.95 -21.11 -15.27
N TRP A 110 6.97 -21.61 -16.51
CA TRP A 110 5.89 -21.43 -17.53
C TRP A 110 4.53 -21.90 -17.00
N ARG A 111 4.53 -22.76 -15.98
CA ARG A 111 3.34 -23.32 -15.36
C ARG A 111 2.58 -22.37 -14.42
N ARG A 112 3.05 -21.14 -14.21
CA ARG A 112 2.44 -20.19 -13.26
C ARG A 112 1.84 -18.94 -13.91
N HIS A 113 1.45 -19.02 -15.19
CA HIS A 113 0.68 -17.94 -15.78
C HIS A 113 -0.66 -17.78 -15.05
N THR A 114 -0.86 -16.62 -14.43
CA THR A 114 -2.15 -16.30 -13.83
C THR A 114 -3.04 -15.66 -14.89
N PHE A 115 -4.36 -15.70 -14.66
CA PHE A 115 -5.30 -14.99 -15.53
C PHE A 115 -5.03 -13.48 -15.61
N LEU A 116 -4.40 -12.92 -14.56
CA LEU A 116 -4.05 -11.50 -14.46
C LEU A 116 -2.77 -11.11 -15.21
N ASP A 117 -1.96 -12.06 -15.68
CA ASP A 117 -0.71 -11.75 -16.39
C ASP A 117 -0.99 -10.92 -17.66
N ARG A 118 -1.97 -11.35 -18.47
CA ARG A 118 -2.34 -10.69 -19.72
C ARG A 118 -2.87 -9.27 -19.51
N PRO A 119 -3.92 -9.03 -18.68
CA PRO A 119 -4.42 -7.68 -18.48
C PRO A 119 -3.36 -6.77 -17.86
N MET A 120 -2.51 -7.28 -16.97
CA MET A 120 -1.43 -6.50 -16.37
C MET A 120 -0.34 -6.13 -17.39
N CYS A 121 0.06 -7.05 -18.28
CA CYS A 121 0.98 -6.75 -19.38
C CYS A 121 0.40 -5.71 -20.34
N VAL A 122 -0.90 -5.81 -20.68
CA VAL A 122 -1.57 -4.83 -21.55
C VAL A 122 -1.60 -3.46 -20.89
N LEU A 123 -1.93 -3.39 -19.59
CA LEU A 123 -1.93 -2.13 -18.84
C LEU A 123 -0.54 -1.47 -18.84
N LEU A 124 0.51 -2.23 -18.50
CA LEU A 124 1.88 -1.71 -18.51
C LEU A 124 2.35 -1.30 -19.92
N GLY A 125 2.01 -2.08 -20.94
CA GLY A 125 2.30 -1.74 -22.34
C GLY A 125 1.61 -0.44 -22.76
N LEU A 126 0.35 -0.24 -22.36
CA LEU A 126 -0.39 1.00 -22.62
C LEU A 126 0.20 2.19 -21.89
N VAL A 127 0.73 2.01 -20.68
CA VAL A 127 1.44 3.06 -19.95
C VAL A 127 2.68 3.51 -20.72
N ILE A 128 3.51 2.57 -21.19
CA ILE A 128 4.69 2.89 -22.03
C ILE A 128 4.27 3.60 -23.31
N PHE A 129 3.24 3.09 -23.99
CA PHE A 129 2.71 3.71 -25.20
C PHE A 129 2.17 5.13 -24.94
N SER A 130 1.47 5.32 -23.82
CA SER A 130 0.95 6.62 -23.41
C SER A 130 2.06 7.60 -23.00
N CYS A 131 3.22 7.11 -22.55
CA CYS A 131 4.41 7.94 -22.38
C CYS A 131 4.93 8.45 -23.73
N LEU A 132 5.02 7.57 -24.73
CA LEU A 132 5.43 7.96 -26.08
C LEU A 132 4.48 9.02 -26.66
N LEU A 133 3.17 8.83 -26.48
CA LEU A 133 2.18 9.84 -26.84
C LEU A 133 2.38 11.16 -26.09
N GLY A 134 2.66 11.11 -24.79
CA GLY A 134 2.99 12.31 -23.98
C GLY A 134 4.17 13.09 -24.56
N LEU A 135 5.25 12.41 -24.95
CA LEU A 135 6.41 13.04 -25.61
C LEU A 135 6.03 13.66 -26.97
N ILE A 136 5.25 12.96 -27.79
CA ILE A 136 4.79 13.45 -29.09
C ILE A 136 3.92 14.70 -28.93
N TYR A 137 3.10 14.74 -27.87
CA TYR A 137 2.22 15.87 -27.56
C TYR A 137 2.91 17.00 -26.78
N GLY A 138 4.22 16.89 -26.51
CA GLY A 138 5.00 17.93 -25.86
C GLY A 138 4.77 18.05 -24.34
N GLN A 139 4.34 16.97 -23.69
CA GLN A 139 4.17 16.94 -22.23
C GLN A 139 5.52 17.00 -21.51
N SER A 140 5.52 17.51 -20.28
CA SER A 140 6.77 17.65 -19.52
C SER A 140 7.28 16.30 -19.02
N ILE A 141 8.59 16.06 -19.22
CA ILE A 141 9.26 14.82 -18.80
C ILE A 141 9.19 14.66 -17.28
N SER A 142 9.28 15.75 -16.51
CA SER A 142 9.17 15.72 -15.05
C SER A 142 7.80 15.23 -14.59
N GLN A 143 6.72 15.70 -15.21
CA GLN A 143 5.36 15.26 -14.89
C GLN A 143 5.13 13.81 -15.32
N MET A 144 5.62 13.44 -16.51
CA MET A 144 5.60 12.06 -16.98
C MET A 144 6.30 11.11 -16.00
N LEU A 145 7.52 11.43 -15.57
CA LEU A 145 8.27 10.59 -14.64
C LEU A 145 7.50 10.40 -13.33
N ARG A 146 6.90 11.46 -12.79
CA ARG A 146 6.04 11.37 -11.60
C ARG A 146 4.83 10.47 -11.83
N ASP A 147 4.19 10.58 -12.98
CA ASP A 147 2.96 9.88 -13.31
C ASP A 147 3.14 8.37 -13.53
N VAL A 148 4.29 7.97 -14.06
CA VAL A 148 4.56 6.60 -14.48
C VAL A 148 5.10 5.73 -13.32
N ARG A 149 5.57 6.35 -12.23
CA ARG A 149 6.02 5.65 -11.00
C ARG A 149 4.97 4.67 -10.47
N TYR A 150 3.72 5.10 -10.33
CA TYR A 150 2.66 4.26 -9.77
C TYR A 150 2.38 3.00 -10.63
N PRO A 151 2.18 3.10 -11.96
CA PRO A 151 2.08 1.92 -12.80
C PRO A 151 3.30 1.01 -12.72
N PHE A 152 4.52 1.55 -12.61
CA PHE A 152 5.72 0.73 -12.50
C PHE A 152 5.74 -0.14 -11.24
N TYR A 153 5.04 0.20 -10.17
CA TYR A 153 4.93 -0.67 -9.01
C TYR A 153 4.19 -1.98 -9.32
N TYR A 154 3.35 -2.03 -10.36
CA TYR A 154 2.72 -3.27 -10.81
C TYR A 154 3.73 -4.26 -11.41
N THR A 155 4.96 -3.87 -11.73
CA THR A 155 5.99 -4.85 -12.16
C THR A 155 6.33 -5.84 -11.04
N LEU A 156 6.16 -5.44 -9.78
CA LEU A 156 6.35 -6.31 -8.61
C LEU A 156 5.42 -7.52 -8.66
N PHE A 157 4.24 -7.39 -9.29
CA PHE A 157 3.33 -8.52 -9.52
C PHE A 157 4.04 -9.66 -10.26
N PHE A 158 4.80 -9.36 -11.33
CA PHE A 158 5.52 -10.36 -12.11
C PHE A 158 6.70 -10.94 -11.33
N VAL A 159 7.42 -10.11 -10.57
CA VAL A 159 8.50 -10.58 -9.69
C VAL A 159 7.95 -11.60 -8.68
N VAL A 160 6.83 -11.30 -8.04
CA VAL A 160 6.18 -12.16 -7.05
C VAL A 160 5.65 -13.44 -7.68
N THR A 161 4.86 -13.33 -8.76
CA THR A 161 4.19 -14.48 -9.38
C THR A 161 5.16 -15.45 -10.06
N TRP A 162 6.20 -14.93 -10.71
CA TRP A 162 7.12 -15.75 -11.49
C TRP A 162 8.27 -16.34 -10.66
N PHE A 163 8.76 -15.62 -9.65
CA PHE A 163 9.97 -16.01 -8.92
C PHE A 163 9.76 -16.44 -7.47
N LEU A 164 8.67 -16.03 -6.80
CA LEU A 164 8.46 -16.43 -5.40
C LEU A 164 7.74 -17.77 -5.28
N ASP A 165 8.18 -18.60 -4.33
CA ASP A 165 7.52 -19.89 -4.06
C ASP A 165 6.39 -19.77 -3.04
N VAL A 166 5.17 -20.14 -3.45
CA VAL A 166 3.95 -20.05 -2.64
C VAL A 166 4.03 -20.88 -1.37
N ARG A 167 4.85 -21.94 -1.34
CA ARG A 167 5.04 -22.76 -0.12
C ARG A 167 5.71 -21.98 1.02
N ARG A 168 6.51 -20.95 0.69
CA ARG A 168 7.15 -20.04 1.65
C ARG A 168 6.22 -18.91 2.13
N PHE A 169 5.00 -18.82 1.57
CA PHE A 169 4.03 -17.77 1.84
C PHE A 169 3.47 -17.78 3.28
N SER A 170 3.51 -18.93 3.97
CA SER A 170 3.03 -18.98 5.36
C SER A 170 3.86 -18.09 6.30
N THR A 171 5.18 -17.99 6.09
CA THR A 171 6.04 -17.06 6.85
C THR A 171 5.78 -15.61 6.44
N PHE A 172 5.53 -15.37 5.15
CA PHE A 172 5.18 -14.05 4.62
C PHE A 172 3.95 -13.45 5.31
N LEU A 173 2.90 -14.25 5.54
CA LEU A 173 1.69 -13.78 6.23
C LEU A 173 1.97 -13.27 7.64
N HIS A 174 2.89 -13.90 8.37
CA HIS A 174 3.25 -13.49 9.73
C HIS A 174 4.10 -12.22 9.72
N LEU A 175 5.01 -12.10 8.75
CA LEU A 175 5.80 -10.90 8.55
C LEU A 175 4.91 -9.71 8.13
N PHE A 176 3.97 -9.93 7.21
CA PHE A 176 3.01 -8.92 6.81
C PHE A 176 2.15 -8.48 7.99
N LEU A 177 1.70 -9.43 8.82
CA LEU A 177 0.95 -9.12 10.03
C LEU A 177 1.77 -8.28 11.02
N LEU A 178 3.06 -8.59 11.16
CA LEU A 178 3.99 -7.79 11.95
C LEU A 178 4.12 -6.38 11.39
N ILE A 179 4.34 -6.23 10.08
CA ILE A 179 4.38 -4.92 9.37
C ILE A 179 3.10 -4.13 9.64
N ALA A 180 1.94 -4.75 9.47
CA ALA A 180 0.65 -4.11 9.74
C ALA A 180 0.51 -3.65 11.19
N ALA A 181 0.98 -4.45 12.15
CA ALA A 181 0.96 -4.10 13.56
C ALA A 181 1.90 -2.93 13.87
N ILE A 182 3.08 -2.86 13.26
CA ILE A 182 4.03 -1.76 13.40
C ILE A 182 3.44 -0.47 12.85
N VAL A 183 2.92 -0.51 11.62
CA VAL A 183 2.20 0.63 11.03
C VAL A 183 1.05 1.06 11.94
N GLY A 184 0.30 0.11 12.50
CA GLY A 184 -0.75 0.41 13.48
C GLY A 184 -0.22 1.14 14.73
N ILE A 185 0.90 0.69 15.28
CA ILE A 185 1.55 1.33 16.44
C ILE A 185 2.05 2.73 16.08
N GLU A 186 2.68 2.93 14.92
CA GLU A 186 3.12 4.25 14.47
C GLU A 186 1.95 5.22 14.31
N TYR A 187 0.84 4.74 13.75
CA TYR A 187 -0.41 5.49 13.67
C TYR A 187 -0.92 5.91 15.06
N LEU A 188 -0.83 5.01 16.04
CA LEU A 188 -1.21 5.31 17.42
C LEU A 188 -0.28 6.34 18.06
N PHE A 189 1.03 6.23 17.86
CA PHE A 189 1.98 7.20 18.37
C PHE A 189 1.77 8.58 17.76
N GLU A 190 1.63 8.68 16.44
CA GLU A 190 1.38 9.96 15.79
C GLU A 190 0.04 10.55 16.24
N PHE A 191 -0.98 9.72 16.39
CA PHE A 191 -2.25 10.16 16.95
C PHE A 191 -2.07 10.71 18.36
N LEU A 192 -1.38 9.99 19.26
CA LEU A 192 -1.12 10.44 20.62
C LEU A 192 -0.27 11.71 20.70
N LEU A 193 0.65 11.92 19.75
CA LEU A 193 1.46 13.14 19.65
C LEU A 193 0.65 14.35 19.14
N GLN A 194 -0.35 14.12 18.29
CA GLN A 194 -1.22 15.17 17.75
C GLN A 194 -2.41 15.50 18.66
N VAL A 195 -2.77 14.60 19.58
CA VAL A 195 -3.76 14.88 20.63
C VAL A 195 -3.09 15.76 21.68
N ASP A 196 -3.07 17.06 21.42
CA ASP A 196 -2.75 18.06 22.44
C ASP A 196 -3.80 17.97 23.54
N THR A 197 -3.41 17.45 24.71
CA THR A 197 -4.31 17.24 25.85
C THR A 197 -4.86 18.54 26.44
N ASP A 198 -4.31 19.70 26.03
CA ASP A 198 -4.68 21.02 26.54
C ASP A 198 -5.66 21.79 25.62
N ILE A 199 -5.88 21.35 24.37
CA ILE A 199 -6.84 21.99 23.46
C ILE A 199 -8.02 21.05 23.26
N ALA A 200 -9.02 21.22 24.12
CA ALA A 200 -10.33 20.58 23.96
C ALA A 200 -10.90 20.84 22.55
N GLY A 201 -10.97 19.80 21.72
CA GLY A 201 -11.96 19.74 20.63
C GLY A 201 -11.49 19.32 19.23
N GLY A 202 -10.20 19.15 18.96
CA GLY A 202 -9.73 18.86 17.60
C GLY A 202 -9.22 17.42 17.38
N PHE A 203 -10.01 16.53 16.79
CA PHE A 203 -9.48 15.29 16.21
C PHE A 203 -8.76 15.62 14.89
N VAL A 204 -7.43 15.58 14.89
CA VAL A 204 -6.63 15.62 13.65
C VAL A 204 -6.52 14.21 13.10
N ARG A 205 -6.89 14.03 11.83
CA ARG A 205 -6.75 12.74 11.16
C ARG A 205 -5.30 12.55 10.77
N VAL A 206 -4.69 11.53 11.35
CA VAL A 206 -3.49 10.93 10.80
C VAL A 206 -3.87 10.19 9.51
N ALA A 207 -3.44 10.71 8.36
CA ALA A 207 -3.71 10.12 7.05
C ALA A 207 -2.38 9.80 6.35
N ARG A 208 -1.89 8.59 6.56
CA ARG A 208 -0.70 8.06 5.87
C ARG A 208 -1.07 7.08 4.75
N LEU A 209 -0.31 7.05 3.67
CA LEU A 209 -0.54 6.12 2.55
C LEU A 209 -0.35 4.65 3.00
N GLU A 210 0.56 4.43 3.93
CA GLU A 210 0.92 3.19 4.60
C GLU A 210 -0.28 2.57 5.34
N GLY A 211 -1.30 3.38 5.67
CA GLY A 211 -2.52 2.92 6.32
C GLY A 211 -3.29 1.87 5.52
N ILE A 212 -3.10 1.79 4.19
CA ILE A 212 -3.72 0.76 3.33
C ILE A 212 -3.40 -0.67 3.81
N VAL A 213 -2.29 -0.86 4.51
CA VAL A 213 -1.89 -2.16 5.09
C VAL A 213 -2.83 -2.62 6.22
N LEU A 214 -3.51 -1.70 6.93
CA LEU A 214 -4.37 -2.03 8.07
C LEU A 214 -5.57 -2.94 7.72
N PRO A 215 -6.42 -2.64 6.72
CA PRO A 215 -7.50 -3.54 6.33
C PRO A 215 -6.98 -4.88 5.79
N MET A 216 -5.82 -4.89 5.10
CA MET A 216 -5.18 -6.13 4.65
C MET A 216 -4.71 -6.98 5.83
N GLY A 217 -4.10 -6.35 6.85
CA GLY A 217 -3.69 -7.00 8.09
C GLY A 217 -4.86 -7.61 8.85
N MET A 218 -5.98 -6.88 8.97
CA MET A 218 -7.22 -7.40 9.58
C MET A 218 -7.80 -8.58 8.80
N PHE A 219 -7.77 -8.54 7.46
CA PHE A 219 -8.20 -9.66 6.64
C PHE A 219 -7.30 -10.89 6.85
N ILE A 220 -5.98 -10.71 6.96
CA ILE A 220 -5.03 -11.79 7.25
C ILE A 220 -5.26 -12.36 8.65
N ILE A 221 -5.54 -11.52 9.66
CA ILE A 221 -5.94 -11.98 10.99
C ILE A 221 -7.17 -12.88 10.89
N ALA A 222 -8.21 -12.43 10.17
CA ALA A 222 -9.43 -13.22 9.97
C ALA A 222 -9.10 -14.57 9.35
N ALA A 223 -8.29 -14.59 8.29
CA ALA A 223 -7.88 -15.82 7.62
C ALA A 223 -7.09 -16.76 8.54
N ILE A 224 -6.12 -16.24 9.32
CA ILE A 224 -5.36 -17.05 10.29
C ILE A 224 -6.30 -17.63 11.36
N LEU A 225 -7.21 -16.82 11.93
CA LEU A 225 -8.13 -17.28 12.96
C LEU A 225 -9.13 -18.35 12.44
N LEU A 226 -9.47 -18.32 11.16
CA LEU A 226 -10.38 -19.26 10.51
C LEU A 226 -9.73 -20.59 10.12
N PHE A 227 -8.53 -20.53 9.56
CA PHE A 227 -7.91 -21.68 8.87
C PHE A 227 -6.68 -22.26 9.58
N GLU A 228 -5.99 -21.51 10.44
CA GLU A 228 -4.78 -21.98 11.10
C GLU A 228 -5.11 -22.81 12.35
N ALA A 229 -4.60 -24.04 12.43
CA ALA A 229 -4.84 -24.92 13.57
C ALA A 229 -3.93 -24.64 14.78
N ARG A 230 -2.77 -24.02 14.54
CA ARG A 230 -1.73 -23.83 15.55
C ARG A 230 -2.08 -22.71 16.54
N ALA A 231 -2.18 -23.05 17.82
CA ALA A 231 -2.58 -22.12 18.88
C ALA A 231 -1.68 -20.88 18.98
N TYR A 232 -0.36 -21.03 18.86
CA TYR A 232 0.59 -19.91 18.96
C TYR A 232 0.39 -18.87 17.83
N ARG A 233 0.06 -19.31 16.61
CA ARG A 233 -0.21 -18.42 15.47
C ARG A 233 -1.51 -17.66 15.65
N ARG A 234 -2.53 -18.32 16.21
CA ARG A 234 -3.80 -17.67 16.58
C ARG A 234 -3.61 -16.66 17.70
N ALA A 235 -2.79 -16.97 18.72
CA ALA A 235 -2.46 -16.03 19.79
C ALA A 235 -1.75 -14.78 19.25
N TRP A 236 -0.81 -14.96 18.32
CA TRP A 236 -0.17 -13.84 17.61
C TRP A 236 -1.18 -12.98 16.84
N ALA A 237 -2.09 -13.61 16.10
CA ALA A 237 -3.15 -12.89 15.36
C ALA A 237 -4.10 -12.14 16.30
N TRP A 238 -4.47 -12.72 17.44
CA TRP A 238 -5.25 -12.04 18.48
C TRP A 238 -4.53 -10.82 19.05
N GLY A 239 -3.23 -10.93 19.34
CA GLY A 239 -2.43 -9.80 19.82
C GLY A 239 -2.36 -8.66 18.79
N ALA A 240 -2.24 -9.00 17.51
CA ALA A 240 -2.15 -8.01 16.43
C ALA A 240 -3.46 -7.24 16.16
N ILE A 241 -4.62 -7.75 16.60
CA ILE A 241 -5.92 -7.05 16.46
C ILE A 241 -5.89 -5.69 17.15
N LEU A 242 -5.23 -5.59 18.31
CA LEU A 242 -5.27 -4.37 19.11
C LEU A 242 -4.61 -3.18 18.37
N PRO A 243 -3.32 -3.24 17.97
CA PRO A 243 -2.70 -2.11 17.28
C PRO A 243 -3.32 -1.86 15.90
N ILE A 244 -3.63 -2.92 15.14
CA ILE A 244 -4.17 -2.77 13.77
C ILE A 244 -5.61 -2.25 13.81
N GLY A 245 -6.44 -2.82 14.68
CA GLY A 245 -7.84 -2.48 14.80
C GLY A 245 -8.04 -1.07 15.35
N LEU A 246 -7.27 -0.68 16.36
CA LEU A 246 -7.35 0.67 16.92
C LEU A 246 -6.90 1.72 15.90
N ALA A 247 -5.78 1.49 15.21
CA ALA A 247 -5.33 2.36 14.12
C ALA A 247 -6.37 2.45 12.99
N LEU A 248 -6.97 1.33 12.60
CA LEU A 248 -8.00 1.31 11.55
C LEU A 248 -9.21 2.17 11.94
N VAL A 249 -9.66 2.08 13.20
CA VAL A 249 -10.75 2.92 13.72
C VAL A 249 -10.38 4.40 13.66
N LEU A 250 -9.16 4.75 14.06
CA LEU A 250 -8.66 6.13 14.06
C LEU A 250 -8.52 6.72 12.65
N THR A 251 -8.11 5.93 11.66
CA THR A 251 -7.91 6.45 10.29
C THR A 251 -9.21 6.98 9.67
N MET A 252 -10.37 6.46 10.08
CA MET A 252 -11.71 6.76 9.54
C MET A 252 -11.79 6.81 8.01
N GLY A 253 -10.99 5.99 7.33
CA GLY A 253 -11.00 5.93 5.87
C GLY A 253 -12.21 5.15 5.39
N ARG A 254 -13.21 5.81 4.77
CA ARG A 254 -14.38 5.12 4.18
C ARG A 254 -13.96 3.97 3.25
N GLY A 255 -12.96 4.21 2.40
CA GLY A 255 -12.42 3.17 1.51
C GLY A 255 -11.78 1.99 2.23
N MET A 256 -11.18 2.22 3.41
CA MET A 256 -10.55 1.17 4.21
C MET A 256 -11.59 0.29 4.92
N TRP A 257 -12.69 0.88 5.38
CA TRP A 257 -13.83 0.14 5.91
C TRP A 257 -14.51 -0.69 4.82
N ILE A 258 -14.76 -0.09 3.65
CA ILE A 258 -15.34 -0.79 2.50
C ILE A 258 -14.45 -1.97 2.09
N SER A 259 -13.13 -1.77 1.98
CA SER A 259 -12.21 -2.85 1.61
C SER A 259 -12.18 -3.97 2.66
N LEU A 260 -12.23 -3.64 3.96
CA LEU A 260 -12.36 -4.63 5.02
C LEU A 260 -13.66 -5.44 4.87
N PHE A 261 -14.81 -4.78 4.67
CA PHE A 261 -16.10 -5.46 4.50
C PHE A 261 -16.13 -6.37 3.27
N VAL A 262 -15.62 -5.89 2.13
CA VAL A 262 -15.52 -6.68 0.90
C VAL A 262 -14.59 -7.88 1.11
N GLY A 263 -13.45 -7.68 1.77
CA GLY A 263 -12.52 -8.75 2.13
C GLY A 263 -13.18 -9.81 3.02
N LEU A 264 -13.76 -9.39 4.15
CA LEU A 264 -14.45 -10.30 5.08
C LEU A 264 -15.63 -11.03 4.43
N SER A 265 -16.39 -10.36 3.56
CA SER A 265 -17.49 -10.98 2.80
C SER A 265 -16.97 -12.04 1.83
N SER A 266 -15.86 -11.75 1.14
CA SER A 266 -15.20 -12.71 0.25
C SER A 266 -14.69 -13.92 1.04
N LEU A 267 -14.13 -13.70 2.24
CA LEU A 267 -13.69 -14.76 3.13
C LEU A 267 -14.86 -15.63 3.61
N ALA A 268 -15.97 -15.01 4.00
CA ALA A 268 -17.21 -15.72 4.36
C ALA A 268 -17.72 -16.56 3.18
N ALA A 269 -17.80 -15.97 1.98
CA ALA A 269 -18.20 -16.69 0.77
C ALA A 269 -17.31 -17.91 0.52
N LEU A 270 -15.97 -17.75 0.60
CA LEU A 270 -15.02 -18.86 0.48
C LEU A 270 -15.26 -19.94 1.53
N THR A 271 -15.49 -19.59 2.79
CA THR A 271 -15.79 -20.58 3.85
C THR A 271 -17.12 -21.31 3.64
N VAL A 272 -18.12 -20.66 3.04
CA VAL A 272 -19.43 -21.27 2.69
C VAL A 272 -19.34 -22.13 1.43
N LEU A 273 -18.46 -21.79 0.50
CA LEU A 273 -18.26 -22.54 -0.74
C LEU A 273 -17.29 -23.71 -0.58
N ASP A 274 -16.45 -23.72 0.47
CA ASP A 274 -15.48 -24.78 0.73
C ASP A 274 -16.17 -26.11 1.11
N LYS A 275 -16.40 -26.97 0.12
CA LYS A 275 -17.05 -28.28 0.25
C LYS A 275 -16.23 -29.31 1.06
N GLN A 276 -14.95 -29.04 1.32
CA GLN A 276 -14.05 -29.94 2.05
C GLN A 276 -13.94 -29.58 3.54
N ALA A 277 -14.61 -28.51 3.99
CA ALA A 277 -14.54 -28.06 5.37
C ALA A 277 -15.30 -29.01 6.34
N PRO A 278 -14.71 -29.35 7.51
CA PRO A 278 -15.34 -30.19 8.53
C PRO A 278 -16.63 -29.56 9.12
N PRO A 279 -17.46 -30.31 9.87
CA PRO A 279 -18.83 -29.92 10.30
C PRO A 279 -18.96 -28.66 11.18
N ARG A 280 -17.86 -27.99 11.54
CA ARG A 280 -17.83 -26.75 12.34
C ARG A 280 -17.85 -25.47 11.49
N ARG A 281 -18.56 -25.48 10.37
CA ARG A 281 -18.64 -24.34 9.43
C ARG A 281 -19.28 -23.10 10.06
N LEU A 282 -20.35 -23.28 10.83
CA LEU A 282 -21.06 -22.18 11.50
C LEU A 282 -20.20 -21.47 12.56
N SER A 283 -19.41 -22.20 13.35
CA SER A 283 -18.52 -21.59 14.34
C SER A 283 -17.35 -20.82 13.70
N ARG A 284 -16.98 -21.17 12.47
CA ARG A 284 -15.98 -20.41 11.70
C ARG A 284 -16.56 -19.09 11.20
N LEU A 285 -17.80 -19.09 10.67
CA LEU A 285 -18.48 -17.86 10.27
C LEU A 285 -18.62 -16.85 11.42
N PHE A 286 -18.70 -17.32 12.66
CA PHE A 286 -18.68 -16.44 13.83
C PHE A 286 -17.44 -15.53 13.89
N VAL A 287 -16.27 -15.99 13.44
CA VAL A 287 -15.03 -15.18 13.41
C VAL A 287 -15.19 -13.99 12.46
N VAL A 288 -15.85 -14.17 11.33
CA VAL A 288 -16.07 -13.10 10.34
C VAL A 288 -16.98 -12.01 10.92
N VAL A 289 -17.97 -12.39 11.74
CA VAL A 289 -18.88 -11.45 12.41
C VAL A 289 -18.21 -10.83 13.65
N LEU A 290 -17.38 -11.58 14.36
CA LEU A 290 -16.72 -11.16 15.59
C LEU A 290 -15.72 -10.02 15.34
N ILE A 291 -14.98 -10.06 14.24
CA ILE A 291 -13.98 -9.03 13.92
C ILE A 291 -14.58 -7.61 13.81
N PRO A 292 -15.59 -7.34 12.96
CA PRO A 292 -16.19 -6.02 12.88
C PRO A 292 -16.84 -5.61 14.21
N LEU A 293 -17.43 -6.55 14.96
CA LEU A 293 -18.00 -6.27 16.27
C LEU A 293 -16.93 -5.88 17.30
N LEU A 294 -15.77 -6.54 17.29
CA LEU A 294 -14.62 -6.16 18.10
C LEU A 294 -14.09 -4.78 17.72
N LEU A 295 -13.99 -4.46 16.43
CA LEU A 295 -13.57 -3.13 15.99
C LEU A 295 -14.52 -2.03 16.47
N LEU A 296 -15.84 -2.28 16.40
CA LEU A 296 -16.85 -1.37 16.94
C LEU A 296 -16.71 -1.22 18.46
N ALA A 297 -16.51 -2.32 19.19
CA ALA A 297 -16.31 -2.29 20.64
C ALA A 297 -15.03 -1.53 21.03
N ILE A 298 -13.91 -1.80 20.35
CA ILE A 298 -12.64 -1.09 20.54
C ILE A 298 -12.83 0.41 20.29
N GLY A 299 -13.49 0.77 19.18
CA GLY A 299 -13.75 2.17 18.85
C GLY A 299 -14.62 2.88 19.88
N TYR A 300 -15.67 2.21 20.36
CA TYR A 300 -16.55 2.76 21.40
C TYR A 300 -15.81 2.98 22.73
N ILE A 301 -15.08 1.97 23.21
CA ILE A 301 -14.28 2.06 24.44
C ILE A 301 -13.25 3.18 24.33
N PHE A 302 -12.58 3.28 23.17
CA PHE A 302 -11.58 4.30 22.92
C PHE A 302 -12.17 5.71 22.95
N GLN A 303 -13.31 5.94 22.29
CA GLN A 303 -14.04 7.22 22.33
C GLN A 303 -14.42 7.60 23.76
N GLN A 304 -14.93 6.64 24.53
CA GLN A 304 -15.33 6.87 25.92
C GLN A 304 -14.15 7.28 26.80
N GLN A 305 -12.97 6.69 26.60
CA GLN A 305 -11.77 6.98 27.39
C GLN A 305 -11.07 8.28 26.98
N THR A 306 -10.96 8.55 25.69
CA THR A 306 -10.22 9.72 25.18
C THR A 306 -11.06 10.99 25.13
N ARG A 307 -12.39 10.88 25.31
CA ARG A 307 -13.36 11.97 25.03
C ARG A 307 -13.16 12.58 23.63
N ALA A 308 -12.45 11.88 22.74
CA ALA A 308 -12.21 12.33 21.39
C ALA A 308 -13.55 12.34 20.66
N ALA A 309 -13.99 13.53 20.23
CA ALA A 309 -15.25 13.76 19.53
C ALA A 309 -15.18 13.24 18.07
N VAL A 310 -14.90 11.95 17.92
CA VAL A 310 -14.86 11.24 16.64
C VAL A 310 -16.18 11.41 15.87
N SER A 311 -17.31 11.38 16.59
CA SER A 311 -18.66 11.59 16.03
C SER A 311 -18.87 13.01 15.51
N ASP A 312 -18.44 14.02 16.27
CA ASP A 312 -18.75 15.42 15.98
C ASP A 312 -17.95 15.92 14.77
N ILE A 313 -16.78 15.33 14.55
CA ILE A 313 -15.92 15.62 13.40
C ILE A 313 -16.33 14.83 12.16
N ALA A 314 -16.95 13.65 12.32
CA ALA A 314 -17.62 12.99 11.20
C ALA A 314 -18.76 13.87 10.65
N LEU A 315 -19.50 14.56 11.53
CA LEU A 315 -20.51 15.56 11.18
C LEU A 315 -19.91 16.83 10.57
N ASP A 316 -18.85 17.41 11.14
CA ASP A 316 -18.17 18.60 10.61
C ASP A 316 -17.50 18.36 9.24
N ARG A 317 -17.22 17.09 8.90
CA ARG A 317 -16.77 16.72 7.55
C ARG A 317 -17.88 16.66 6.53
N VAL A 318 -19.09 16.27 6.92
CA VAL A 318 -20.23 16.26 5.99
C VAL A 318 -20.49 17.69 5.53
N THR A 319 -20.40 18.67 6.42
CA THR A 319 -20.57 20.11 6.09
C THR A 319 -19.43 20.65 5.22
N ARG A 320 -18.15 20.45 5.58
CA ARG A 320 -17.01 20.89 4.74
C ARG A 320 -16.91 20.16 3.39
N SER A 321 -17.46 18.96 3.27
CA SER A 321 -17.45 18.22 2.01
C SER A 321 -18.30 18.88 0.92
N VAL A 322 -19.32 19.66 1.29
CA VAL A 322 -20.19 20.38 0.34
C VAL A 322 -19.43 21.50 -0.37
N GLU A 323 -18.54 22.21 0.31
CA GLU A 323 -17.70 23.26 -0.29
C GLU A 323 -16.58 22.68 -1.17
N ALA A 324 -15.99 21.55 -0.77
CA ALA A 324 -14.98 20.84 -1.54
C ALA A 324 -15.53 20.19 -2.84
N LEU A 325 -16.84 19.98 -2.95
CA LEU A 325 -17.47 19.40 -4.14
C LEU A 325 -17.38 20.34 -5.35
N GLY A 326 -17.46 21.66 -5.15
CA GLY A 326 -17.39 22.65 -6.24
C GLY A 326 -16.06 22.58 -6.99
N GLY A 327 -14.93 22.59 -6.26
CA GLY A 327 -13.60 22.49 -6.86
C GLY A 327 -13.36 21.15 -7.59
N ARG A 328 -13.89 20.05 -7.05
CA ARG A 328 -13.83 18.73 -7.69
C ARG A 328 -14.62 18.67 -9.00
N LEU A 329 -15.83 19.23 -9.01
CA LEU A 329 -16.68 19.24 -10.21
C LEU A 329 -16.05 20.05 -11.34
N ILE A 330 -15.41 21.18 -11.04
CA ILE A 330 -14.67 21.96 -12.03
C ILE A 330 -13.49 21.14 -12.58
N SER A 331 -12.72 20.49 -11.70
CA SER A 331 -11.62 19.60 -12.12
C SER A 331 -12.12 18.44 -13.00
N TYR A 332 -13.28 17.87 -12.68
CA TYR A 332 -13.91 16.80 -13.47
C TYR A 332 -14.36 17.30 -14.84
N GLY A 333 -14.94 18.50 -14.90
CA GLY A 333 -15.33 19.16 -16.15
C GLY A 333 -14.13 19.36 -17.07
N ASN A 334 -13.04 19.92 -16.55
CA ASN A 334 -11.81 20.17 -17.31
C ASN A 334 -11.16 18.85 -17.77
N ALA A 335 -11.21 17.80 -16.96
CA ALA A 335 -10.74 16.47 -17.34
C ALA A 335 -11.58 15.87 -18.47
N LEU A 336 -12.90 15.99 -18.41
CA LEU A 336 -13.81 15.52 -19.46
C LEU A 336 -13.61 16.25 -20.78
N GLU A 337 -13.32 17.55 -20.74
CA GLU A 337 -13.00 18.31 -21.94
C GLU A 337 -11.73 17.78 -22.63
N LYS A 338 -10.69 17.46 -21.86
CA LYS A 338 -9.46 16.83 -22.38
C LYS A 338 -9.72 15.43 -22.95
N ILE A 339 -10.54 14.62 -22.26
CA ILE A 339 -10.98 13.31 -22.77
C ILE A 339 -11.72 13.47 -24.09
N ARG A 340 -12.61 14.48 -24.20
CA ARG A 340 -13.38 14.73 -25.42
C ARG A 340 -12.48 15.08 -26.61
N GLN A 341 -11.38 15.78 -26.39
CA GLN A 341 -10.41 16.10 -27.44
C GLN A 341 -9.67 14.86 -27.96
N ARG A 342 -9.39 13.88 -27.08
CA ARG A 342 -8.64 12.66 -27.42
C ARG A 342 -9.27 11.41 -26.78
N PRO A 343 -10.44 10.96 -27.25
CA PRO A 343 -11.26 9.99 -26.51
C PRO A 343 -10.67 8.57 -26.49
N LEU A 344 -10.00 8.14 -27.56
CA LEU A 344 -9.52 6.76 -27.67
C LEU A 344 -8.21 6.51 -26.93
N LEU A 345 -7.21 7.38 -27.13
CA LEU A 345 -5.84 7.17 -26.64
C LEU A 345 -5.41 8.18 -25.56
N GLY A 346 -6.22 9.20 -25.27
CA GLY A 346 -5.92 10.23 -24.27
C GLY A 346 -4.83 11.20 -24.70
N GLY A 347 -4.48 12.08 -23.76
CA GLY A 347 -3.46 13.13 -23.89
C GLY A 347 -2.02 12.68 -23.63
N GLY A 348 -1.81 11.40 -23.29
CA GLY A 348 -0.52 10.88 -22.85
C GLY A 348 -0.29 11.05 -21.35
N HIS A 349 0.70 10.33 -20.80
CA HIS A 349 1.20 10.62 -19.46
C HIS A 349 1.85 12.01 -19.44
N GLY A 350 1.81 12.72 -18.31
CA GLY A 350 2.23 14.11 -18.23
C GLY A 350 1.11 15.14 -18.47
N GLU A 351 -0.06 14.69 -18.97
CA GLU A 351 -1.24 15.55 -19.11
C GLU A 351 -1.73 16.02 -17.73
N THR A 352 -1.93 17.34 -17.57
CA THR A 352 -2.33 17.98 -16.31
C THR A 352 -3.68 18.68 -16.44
N VAL A 353 -4.41 18.88 -15.33
CA VAL A 353 -5.60 19.72 -15.29
C VAL A 353 -5.27 21.00 -14.55
N THR A 354 -5.53 22.13 -15.18
CA THR A 354 -5.44 23.45 -14.55
C THR A 354 -6.82 23.87 -14.05
N SER A 355 -6.87 24.38 -12.83
CA SER A 355 -8.10 24.91 -12.23
C SER A 355 -7.78 26.17 -11.43
N LEU A 356 -8.67 27.15 -11.48
CA LEU A 356 -8.58 28.35 -10.66
C LEU A 356 -9.21 28.03 -9.30
N VAL A 357 -8.39 27.98 -8.26
CA VAL A 357 -8.83 27.78 -6.89
C VAL A 357 -9.01 29.14 -6.25
N THR A 358 -10.25 29.50 -5.91
CA THR A 358 -10.60 30.82 -5.34
C THR A 358 -10.49 30.87 -3.81
N PHE A 359 -10.30 29.72 -3.15
CA PHE A 359 -10.23 29.62 -1.70
C PHE A 359 -9.10 28.69 -1.23
N PRO A 360 -8.28 29.12 -0.25
CA PRO A 360 -8.29 30.43 0.41
C PRO A 360 -7.76 31.56 -0.52
N PRO A 361 -8.24 32.81 -0.37
CA PRO A 361 -7.71 33.93 -1.14
C PRO A 361 -6.24 34.21 -0.78
N PRO A 362 -5.41 34.70 -1.73
CA PRO A 362 -5.75 35.09 -3.11
C PRO A 362 -6.01 33.90 -4.03
N PRO A 363 -6.77 34.07 -5.13
CA PRO A 363 -7.01 32.98 -6.08
C PRO A 363 -5.70 32.46 -6.67
N GLN A 364 -5.51 31.15 -6.65
CA GLN A 364 -4.31 30.47 -7.14
C GLN A 364 -4.66 29.59 -8.34
N ILE A 365 -3.78 29.57 -9.34
CA ILE A 365 -3.87 28.59 -10.43
C ILE A 365 -3.24 27.30 -9.92
N LEU A 366 -4.06 26.27 -9.75
CA LEU A 366 -3.61 24.96 -9.34
C LEU A 366 -3.53 24.05 -10.57
N THR A 367 -2.32 23.61 -10.90
CA THR A 367 -2.07 22.60 -11.93
C THR A 367 -1.85 21.26 -11.27
N VAL A 368 -2.75 20.31 -11.50
CA VAL A 368 -2.67 18.97 -10.90
C VAL A 368 -2.51 17.91 -11.99
N GLY A 369 -1.58 16.98 -11.79
CA GLY A 369 -1.39 15.86 -12.72
C GLY A 369 -2.53 14.85 -12.70
N ALA A 370 -3.19 14.69 -11.55
CA ALA A 370 -4.26 13.72 -11.35
C ALA A 370 -5.50 14.41 -10.78
N VAL A 371 -6.65 13.91 -11.18
CA VAL A 371 -7.95 14.37 -10.71
C VAL A 371 -8.38 13.47 -9.55
N ASP A 372 -9.24 13.96 -8.66
CA ASP A 372 -9.87 13.20 -7.54
C ASP A 372 -10.83 12.09 -8.03
N ASN A 373 -10.52 11.44 -9.15
CA ASN A 373 -11.14 10.26 -9.72
C ASN A 373 -10.11 9.53 -10.61
N VAL A 374 -9.77 8.29 -10.23
CA VAL A 374 -8.77 7.49 -10.94
C VAL A 374 -9.21 7.17 -12.37
N TYR A 375 -10.49 6.89 -12.60
CA TYR A 375 -11.02 6.60 -13.94
C TYR A 375 -10.92 7.80 -14.88
N LEU A 376 -11.21 9.01 -14.38
CA LEU A 376 -11.05 10.24 -15.17
C LEU A 376 -9.56 10.52 -15.46
N THR A 377 -8.68 10.27 -14.49
CA THR A 377 -7.23 10.43 -14.69
C THR A 377 -6.69 9.46 -15.73
N ILE A 378 -7.10 8.18 -15.66
CA ILE A 378 -6.73 7.16 -16.66
C ILE A 378 -7.33 7.52 -18.03
N GLY A 379 -8.60 7.90 -18.09
CA GLY A 379 -9.25 8.31 -19.33
C GLY A 379 -8.57 9.53 -19.96
N MET A 380 -8.17 10.51 -19.16
CA MET A 380 -7.45 11.69 -19.63
C MET A 380 -6.10 11.31 -20.25
N ARG A 381 -5.35 10.37 -19.67
CA ARG A 381 -3.97 10.03 -20.09
C ARG A 381 -3.90 8.96 -21.16
N MET A 382 -4.76 7.95 -21.06
CA MET A 382 -4.73 6.71 -21.87
C MET A 382 -6.02 6.48 -22.67
N GLY A 383 -7.01 7.37 -22.53
CA GLY A 383 -8.29 7.27 -23.23
C GLY A 383 -9.16 6.09 -22.77
N LEU A 384 -10.20 5.81 -23.55
CA LEU A 384 -11.10 4.67 -23.32
C LEU A 384 -10.35 3.33 -23.32
N VAL A 385 -9.29 3.20 -24.12
CA VAL A 385 -8.47 1.98 -24.17
C VAL A 385 -7.78 1.73 -22.82
N GLY A 386 -7.23 2.78 -22.20
CA GLY A 386 -6.65 2.68 -20.85
C GLY A 386 -7.68 2.34 -19.78
N VAL A 387 -8.88 2.95 -19.84
CA VAL A 387 -9.96 2.65 -18.88
C VAL A 387 -10.42 1.19 -19.02
N ALA A 388 -10.59 0.69 -20.24
CA ALA A 388 -10.95 -0.70 -20.49
C ALA A 388 -9.87 -1.67 -19.98
N ALA A 389 -8.58 -1.38 -20.23
CA ALA A 389 -7.49 -2.20 -19.71
C ALA A 389 -7.42 -2.19 -18.18
N PHE A 390 -7.66 -1.04 -17.55
CA PHE A 390 -7.73 -0.93 -16.09
C PHE A 390 -8.91 -1.73 -15.51
N LEU A 391 -10.09 -1.63 -16.12
CA LEU A 391 -11.25 -2.44 -15.74
C LEU A 391 -11.00 -3.93 -15.97
N TRP A 392 -10.21 -4.32 -16.97
CA TRP A 392 -9.87 -5.73 -17.18
C TRP A 392 -8.92 -6.28 -16.10
N VAL A 393 -8.12 -5.43 -15.46
CA VAL A 393 -7.28 -5.84 -14.32
C VAL A 393 -8.11 -5.94 -13.02
N PHE A 394 -9.05 -5.02 -12.80
CA PHE A 394 -9.71 -4.83 -11.49
C PHE A 394 -11.21 -5.16 -11.44
N GLY A 395 -11.85 -5.46 -12.57
CA GLY A 395 -13.25 -5.88 -12.69
C GLY A 395 -13.35 -7.38 -12.90
#